data_AF-R7PAC6-F1
#
_entry.id   AF-R7PAC6-F1
#
_cell.length_a   1.000
_cell.length_b   1.000
_cell.length_c   1.000
_cell.angle_alpha   90.00
_cell.angle_beta   90.00
_cell.angle_gamma   90.00
#
_symmetry.space_group_name_H-M   'P 1'
#
loop_
_entity.id
_entity.type
_entity.pdbx_description
1 polymer ?
#
loop_
_entity_poly.entity_id
_entity_poly.type
_entity_poly.pdbx_seq_one_letter_code
_entity_poly.pdbx_strand_id
1 'polypeptide(L)'
;MAQMISKEVYDKLVAEGTPMIIDFSATWCGPCKKLAPIIDEIAEEFAGKINVCKCDVDDNEELAAIYGVRNIPTVVFIKDGKEVDRTVGALPKNALVEKASALL
;
A
#
# COMPACT_ATOMS: atom_id res chain seq x y z
N MET A 1 0.61 -12.77 -2.69
CA MET A 1 1.75 -12.05 -2.10
C MET A 1 1.88 -10.64 -2.68
N ALA A 2 2.07 -9.62 -1.82
CA ALA A 2 2.26 -8.24 -2.24
C ALA A 2 3.64 -8.01 -2.86
N GLN A 3 3.71 -7.18 -3.91
CA GLN A 3 4.96 -6.89 -4.62
C GLN A 3 5.71 -5.72 -3.97
N MET A 4 7.04 -5.81 -3.86
CA MET A 4 7.86 -4.64 -3.50
C MET A 4 7.86 -3.63 -4.65
N ILE A 5 7.52 -2.39 -4.33
CA ILE A 5 7.40 -1.32 -5.33
C ILE A 5 8.66 -0.47 -5.37
N SER A 6 9.09 -0.14 -6.58
CA SER A 6 10.05 0.92 -6.86
C SER A 6 9.33 2.08 -7.56
N LYS A 7 9.96 3.25 -7.62
CA LYS A 7 9.42 4.40 -8.35
C LYS A 7 9.02 4.07 -9.80
N GLU A 8 9.84 3.31 -10.52
CA GLU A 8 9.53 2.93 -11.90
C GLU A 8 8.29 2.03 -12.02
N VAL A 9 8.12 1.11 -11.07
CA VAL A 9 6.92 0.24 -11.02
C VAL A 9 5.70 1.09 -10.66
N TYR A 10 5.83 1.98 -9.69
CA TYR A 10 4.79 2.92 -9.30
C TYR A 10 4.29 3.76 -10.50
N ASP A 11 5.19 4.38 -11.25
CA ASP A 11 4.83 5.21 -12.41
C ASP A 11 4.08 4.38 -13.49
N LYS A 12 4.48 3.12 -13.68
CA LYS A 12 3.78 2.19 -14.59
C LYS A 12 2.38 1.85 -14.11
N LEU A 13 2.23 1.47 -12.84
CA LEU A 13 0.93 1.08 -12.27
C LEU A 13 -0.06 2.26 -12.26
N VAL A 14 0.44 3.47 -11.97
CA VAL A 14 -0.35 4.70 -12.09
C VAL A 14 -0.78 4.95 -13.53
N ALA A 15 0.10 4.73 -14.51
CA ALA A 15 -0.23 4.87 -15.93
C ALA A 15 -1.24 3.82 -16.43
N GLU A 16 -1.25 2.63 -15.86
CA GLU A 16 -2.24 1.58 -16.15
C GLU A 16 -3.65 1.93 -15.66
N GLY A 17 -3.78 2.87 -14.71
CA GLY A 17 -5.08 3.33 -14.17
C GLY A 17 -5.77 2.34 -13.24
N THR A 18 -5.18 1.16 -13.02
CA THR A 18 -5.72 0.16 -12.10
C THR A 18 -5.61 0.66 -10.66
N PRO A 19 -6.66 0.53 -9.82
CA PRO A 19 -6.55 0.89 -8.41
C PRO A 19 -5.40 0.16 -7.73
N MET A 20 -4.73 0.82 -6.80
CA MET A 20 -3.58 0.26 -6.11
C MET A 20 -3.54 0.64 -4.64
N ILE A 21 -2.92 -0.22 -3.84
CA ILE A 21 -2.71 -0.04 -2.40
C ILE A 21 -1.21 -0.10 -2.17
N ILE A 22 -0.66 0.88 -1.46
CA ILE A 22 0.75 0.92 -1.08
C ILE A 22 0.86 0.88 0.44
N ASP A 23 1.44 -0.20 0.97
CA ASP A 23 1.82 -0.34 2.37
C ASP A 23 3.25 0.18 2.59
N PHE A 24 3.36 1.36 3.18
CA PHE A 24 4.62 1.95 3.61
C PHE A 24 5.02 1.37 4.97
N SER A 25 6.11 0.60 4.95
CA SER A 25 6.62 -0.17 6.08
C SER A 25 8.13 -0.03 6.21
N ALA A 26 8.71 -0.65 7.25
CA ALA A 26 10.16 -0.77 7.40
C ALA A 26 10.51 -2.07 8.16
N THR A 27 11.71 -2.60 7.93
CA THR A 27 12.18 -3.84 8.58
C THR A 27 12.25 -3.77 10.11
N TRP A 28 12.53 -2.58 10.65
CA TRP A 28 12.64 -2.30 12.09
C TRP A 28 11.29 -1.97 12.75
N CYS A 29 10.21 -1.83 11.97
CA CYS A 29 8.89 -1.48 12.48
C CYS A 29 8.16 -2.72 13.06
N GLY A 30 8.09 -2.79 14.39
CA GLY A 30 7.39 -3.85 15.11
C GLY A 30 5.91 -4.01 14.71
N PRO A 31 5.10 -2.94 14.70
CA PRO A 31 3.69 -3.02 14.27
C PRO A 31 3.51 -3.45 12.82
N CYS A 32 4.45 -3.11 11.93
CA CYS A 32 4.39 -3.46 10.51
C CYS A 32 4.42 -4.98 10.30
N LYS A 33 5.14 -5.74 11.15
CA LYS A 33 5.18 -7.21 11.08
C LYS A 33 3.82 -7.87 11.27
N LYS A 34 2.90 -7.23 12.01
CA LYS A 34 1.52 -7.71 12.18
C LYS A 34 0.65 -7.39 10.97
N LEU A 35 0.94 -6.27 10.30
CA LEU A 35 0.19 -5.80 9.14
C LEU A 35 0.60 -6.55 7.86
N ALA A 36 1.88 -6.94 7.74
CA ALA A 36 2.43 -7.64 6.58
C ALA A 36 1.60 -8.85 6.10
N PRO A 37 1.18 -9.82 6.95
CA PRO A 37 0.35 -10.94 6.51
C PRO A 37 -1.06 -10.50 6.09
N ILE A 38 -1.62 -9.48 6.75
CA ILE A 38 -2.94 -8.93 6.40
C ILE A 38 -2.89 -8.32 4.98
N ILE A 39 -1.84 -7.58 4.67
CA ILE A 39 -1.62 -6.99 3.34
C ILE A 39 -1.42 -8.08 2.29
N ASP A 40 -0.71 -9.16 2.61
CA ASP A 40 -0.55 -10.29 1.68
C ASP A 40 -1.88 -11.01 1.40
N GLU A 41 -2.72 -11.20 2.42
CA GLU A 41 -4.06 -11.77 2.23
C GLU A 41 -4.94 -10.87 1.35
N ILE A 42 -4.90 -9.54 1.56
CA ILE A 42 -5.63 -8.58 0.72
C ILE A 42 -5.09 -8.62 -0.72
N ALA A 43 -3.77 -8.72 -0.90
CA ALA A 43 -3.16 -8.85 -2.22
C ALA A 43 -3.67 -10.09 -2.98
N GLU A 44 -3.91 -11.19 -2.28
CA GLU A 44 -4.45 -12.42 -2.86
C GLU A 44 -5.95 -12.33 -3.13
N GLU A 45 -6.71 -11.73 -2.22
CA GLU A 45 -8.17 -11.57 -2.35
C GLU A 45 -8.55 -10.62 -3.49
N PHE A 46 -7.76 -9.57 -3.71
CA PHE A 46 -7.97 -8.57 -4.76
C PHE A 46 -7.03 -8.75 -5.96
N ALA A 47 -6.36 -9.90 -6.07
CA ALA A 47 -5.47 -10.20 -7.19
C ALA A 47 -6.17 -9.99 -8.54
N GLY A 48 -5.57 -9.18 -9.41
CA GLY A 48 -6.12 -8.84 -10.72
C GLY A 48 -7.21 -7.76 -10.73
N LYS A 49 -7.62 -7.25 -9.56
CA LYS A 49 -8.52 -6.09 -9.44
C LYS A 49 -7.85 -4.86 -8.85
N ILE A 50 -6.99 -5.08 -7.85
CA ILE A 50 -6.24 -4.02 -7.16
C ILE A 50 -4.78 -4.44 -7.07
N ASN A 51 -3.88 -3.54 -7.44
CA ASN A 51 -2.45 -3.77 -7.29
C ASN A 51 -2.04 -3.50 -5.85
N VAL A 52 -1.71 -4.54 -5.09
CA VAL A 52 -1.26 -4.40 -3.70
C VAL A 52 0.25 -4.48 -3.64
N CYS A 53 0.85 -3.39 -3.17
CA CYS A 53 2.28 -3.16 -3.16
C CYS A 53 2.76 -2.84 -1.76
N LYS A 54 4.00 -3.24 -1.46
CA LYS A 54 4.71 -2.88 -0.24
C LYS A 54 5.87 -1.95 -0.61
N CYS A 55 6.04 -0.90 0.15
CA CYS A 55 7.10 0.08 0.00
C CYS A 55 7.90 0.12 1.31
N ASP A 56 9.17 -0.27 1.26
CA ASP A 56 10.07 0.00 2.38
C ASP A 56 10.49 1.47 2.29
N VAL A 57 10.22 2.23 3.36
CA VAL A 57 10.53 3.66 3.43
C VAL A 57 12.02 3.95 3.47
N ASP A 58 12.85 3.00 3.93
CA ASP A 58 14.31 3.11 3.95
C ASP A 58 14.88 2.91 2.53
N ASP A 59 14.28 2.01 1.74
CA ASP A 59 14.72 1.74 0.36
C ASP A 59 14.12 2.73 -0.66
N ASN A 60 12.96 3.34 -0.34
CA ASN A 60 12.21 4.21 -1.25
C ASN A 60 11.80 5.54 -0.57
N GLU A 61 12.79 6.24 -0.02
CA GLU A 61 12.59 7.53 0.65
C GLU A 61 11.86 8.57 -0.23
N GLU A 62 12.12 8.58 -1.54
CA GLU A 62 11.47 9.51 -2.47
C GLU A 62 9.95 9.27 -2.53
N LEU A 63 9.52 8.00 -2.63
CA LEU A 63 8.10 7.65 -2.68
C LEU A 63 7.42 7.96 -1.35
N ALA A 64 8.08 7.62 -0.23
CA ALA A 64 7.62 7.98 1.10
C ALA A 64 7.47 9.50 1.26
N ALA A 65 8.40 10.29 0.72
CA ALA A 65 8.34 11.75 0.74
C ALA A 65 7.23 12.33 -0.14
N ILE A 66 7.02 11.79 -1.35
CA ILE A 66 5.92 12.17 -2.25
C ILE A 66 4.56 12.02 -1.54
N TYR A 67 4.37 10.91 -0.84
CA TYR A 67 3.16 10.63 -0.07
C TYR A 67 3.17 11.23 1.34
N GLY A 68 4.22 11.98 1.72
CA GLY A 68 4.32 12.60 3.03
C GLY A 68 4.20 11.62 4.19
N VAL A 69 4.75 10.41 4.05
CA VAL A 69 4.74 9.36 5.07
C VAL A 69 5.65 9.77 6.22
N ARG A 70 5.05 10.08 7.37
CA ARG A 70 5.77 10.49 8.59
C ARG A 70 5.73 9.44 9.70
N ASN A 71 4.78 8.53 9.61
CA ASN A 71 4.55 7.48 10.58
C ASN A 71 4.35 6.17 9.83
N ILE A 72 4.90 5.08 10.32
CA ILE A 72 4.72 3.74 9.77
C ILE A 72 4.11 2.81 10.82
N PRO A 73 3.29 1.82 10.41
CA PRO A 73 2.87 1.55 9.03
C PRO A 73 1.87 2.61 8.52
N THR A 74 1.94 2.93 7.23
CA THR A 74 0.94 3.76 6.55
C THR A 74 0.50 3.06 5.28
N VAL A 75 -0.80 2.88 5.10
CA VAL A 75 -1.39 2.29 3.90
C VAL A 75 -2.07 3.38 3.10
N VAL A 76 -1.67 3.57 1.85
CA VAL A 76 -2.24 4.55 0.92
C VAL A 76 -3.05 3.83 -0.13
N PHE A 77 -4.23 4.36 -0.42
CA PHE A 77 -5.17 3.83 -1.41
C PHE A 77 -5.25 4.79 -2.59
N ILE A 78 -5.00 4.27 -3.78
CA ILE A 78 -4.86 5.05 -5.01
C ILE A 78 -5.88 4.54 -6.02
N LYS A 79 -6.61 5.47 -6.65
CA LYS A 79 -7.53 5.19 -7.76
C LYS A 79 -7.34 6.26 -8.82
N ASP A 80 -7.29 5.87 -10.09
CA ASP A 80 -7.05 6.77 -11.23
C ASP A 80 -5.80 7.65 -11.06
N GLY A 81 -4.73 7.07 -10.49
CA GLY A 81 -3.46 7.75 -10.25
C GLY A 81 -3.49 8.81 -9.14
N LYS A 82 -4.55 8.87 -8.33
CA LYS A 82 -4.69 9.81 -7.22
C LYS A 82 -4.89 9.07 -5.91
N GLU A 83 -4.30 9.60 -4.85
CA GLU A 83 -4.64 9.18 -3.49
C GLU A 83 -6.11 9.53 -3.22
N VAL A 84 -6.90 8.51 -2.90
CA VAL A 84 -8.33 8.67 -2.54
C VAL A 84 -8.59 8.42 -1.07
N ASP A 85 -7.71 7.65 -0.40
CA ASP A 85 -7.81 7.37 1.02
C ASP A 85 -6.43 7.00 1.58
N ARG A 86 -6.25 7.15 2.89
CA ARG A 86 -5.07 6.68 3.60
C ARG A 86 -5.40 6.23 5.00
N THR A 87 -4.56 5.35 5.52
CA THR A 87 -4.62 4.83 6.87
C THR A 87 -3.25 4.92 7.49
N VAL A 88 -3.17 5.46 8.71
CA VAL A 88 -1.94 5.50 9.50
C VAL A 88 -2.10 4.58 10.70
N GLY A 89 -1.15 3.68 10.89
CA GLY A 89 -1.13 2.67 11.94
C GLY A 89 -1.61 1.29 11.47
N ALA A 90 -1.45 0.30 12.36
CA ALA A 90 -1.87 -1.07 12.10
C ALA A 90 -3.38 -1.21 12.31
N LEU A 91 -4.16 -1.18 11.22
CA LEU A 91 -5.58 -1.49 11.24
C LEU A 91 -5.85 -3.01 11.14
N PRO A 92 -7.00 -3.47 11.65
CA PRO A 92 -7.45 -4.85 11.43
C PRO A 92 -7.83 -5.07 9.96
N LYS A 93 -7.75 -6.34 9.52
CA LYS A 93 -8.03 -6.75 8.13
C LYS A 93 -9.36 -6.24 7.61
N ASN A 94 -10.44 -6.36 8.40
CA ASN A 94 -11.78 -5.96 7.98
C ASN A 94 -11.86 -4.50 7.53
N ALA A 95 -11.22 -3.58 8.26
CA ALA A 95 -11.21 -2.16 7.93
C ALA A 95 -10.42 -1.89 6.62
N LEU A 96 -9.32 -2.61 6.39
CA LEU A 96 -8.54 -2.50 5.16
C LEU A 96 -9.27 -3.09 3.95
N VAL A 97 -9.97 -4.21 4.13
CA VAL A 97 -10.79 -4.84 3.09
C VAL A 97 -11.98 -3.96 2.69
N GLU A 98 -12.61 -3.28 3.64
CA GLU A 98 -13.69 -2.33 3.37
C GLU A 98 -13.18 -1.16 2.51
N LYS A 99 -12.04 -0.57 2.88
CA LYS A 99 -11.38 0.48 2.09
C LYS A 99 -10.92 0.00 0.72
N ALA A 100 -10.33 -1.19 0.64
CA ALA A 100 -9.93 -1.80 -0.64
C ALA A 100 -11.15 -2.03 -1.54
N SER A 101 -12.27 -2.50 -0.97
CA SER A 101 -13.51 -2.73 -1.72
C SER A 101 -14.10 -1.42 -2.26
N ALA A 102 -13.93 -0.30 -1.55
CA ALA A 102 -14.34 1.03 -2.02
C ALA A 102 -13.51 1.54 -3.21
N LEU A 103 -12.37 0.92 -3.52
CA LEU A 103 -11.57 1.25 -4.70
C LEU A 103 -12.10 0.64 -6.00
N LEU A 104 -12.95 -0.38 -5.94
CA LEU A 104 -13.63 -0.95 -7.10
C LEU A 104 -14.83 -0.07 -7.46
#